data_AF-A0A182Y6P1-F1
#
_entry.id   AF-A0A182Y6P1-F1
#
_cell.length_a   1.000
_cell.length_b   1.000
_cell.length_c   1.000
_cell.angle_alpha   90.00
_cell.angle_beta   90.00
_cell.angle_gamma   90.00
#
_symmetry.space_group_name_H-M   'P 1'
#
loop_
_entity.id
_entity.type
_entity.pdbx_description
1 polymer ?
#
loop_
_entity_poly.entity_id
_entity_poly.type
_entity_poly.pdbx_seq_one_letter_code
_entity_poly.pdbx_strand_id
1 'polypeptide(L)' 'MLALYPLHRCSCTEALKMAYFSNKPAPTIGPRLPMPASYNAANKQEEKPSLKRKILDSIDGGTVPKRLQF' A
#
# COMPACT_ATOMS: atom_id res chain seq x y z
N MET A 1 -23.46 -2.52 -15.45
CA MET A 1 -23.01 -1.59 -14.39
C MET A 1 -23.56 -0.17 -14.54
N LEU A 2 -23.45 0.48 -15.72
CA LEU A 2 -23.88 1.87 -15.93
C LEU A 2 -25.39 2.03 -16.22
N ALA A 3 -26.24 1.14 -15.71
CA ALA A 3 -27.68 1.28 -15.88
C ALA A 3 -28.16 2.52 -15.10
N LEU A 4 -28.95 3.38 -15.76
CA LEU A 4 -29.51 4.58 -15.14
C LEU A 4 -30.42 4.22 -13.96
N TYR A 5 -31.28 3.21 -14.16
CA TYR A 5 -32.11 2.67 -13.09
C TYR A 5 -31.30 1.74 -12.18
N PRO A 6 -31.21 2.01 -10.86
CA PRO A 6 -30.35 1.24 -9.96
C PRO A 6 -30.68 -0.25 -9.87
N LEU A 7 -31.96 -0.63 -9.92
CA LEU A 7 -32.37 -2.05 -9.81
C LEU A 7 -31.97 -2.89 -11.04
N HIS A 8 -31.60 -2.24 -12.15
CA HIS A 8 -31.10 -2.94 -13.34
C HIS A 8 -29.57 -3.06 -13.36
N ARG A 9 -28.87 -2.55 -12.34
CA ARG A 9 -27.42 -2.75 -12.25
C ARG A 9 -27.14 -4.16 -11.75
N CYS A 10 -26.15 -4.80 -12.37
CA CYS A 10 -25.68 -6.09 -11.90
C CYS A 10 -25.04 -5.98 -10.51
N SER A 11 -25.21 -7.04 -9.72
CA SER A 11 -24.46 -7.28 -8.50
C SER A 11 -23.00 -7.65 -8.78
N CYS A 12 -22.16 -7.64 -7.74
CA CYS A 12 -20.77 -8.07 -7.84
C CYS A 12 -20.66 -9.52 -8.36
N THR A 13 -21.47 -10.43 -7.83
CA THR A 13 -21.48 -11.85 -8.22
C THR A 13 -21.85 -12.05 -9.68
N GLU A 14 -22.84 -11.31 -10.18
CA GLU A 14 -23.22 -11.37 -11.60
C GLU A 14 -22.10 -10.82 -12.48
N ALA A 15 -21.50 -9.69 -12.09
CA ALA A 15 -20.41 -9.07 -12.84
C ALA A 15 -19.20 -10.01 -12.99
N LEU A 16 -18.78 -10.68 -11.92
CA LEU A 16 -17.65 -11.63 -11.93
C LEU A 16 -17.90 -12.87 -12.80
N LYS A 17 -19.16 -13.23 -13.05
CA LYS A 17 -19.54 -14.35 -13.93
C LYS A 17 -19.67 -13.97 -15.40
N MET A 18 -19.55 -12.68 -15.76
CA MET A 18 -19.66 -12.23 -17.15
C MET A 18 -18.46 -12.67 -17.99
N ALA A 19 -18.67 -12.76 -19.31
CA ALA A 19 -17.64 -13.16 -20.27
C ALA A 19 -16.35 -12.33 -20.18
N TYR A 20 -16.42 -11.07 -19.73
CA TYR A 20 -15.24 -10.22 -19.52
C TYR A 20 -14.19 -10.86 -18.60
N PHE A 21 -14.61 -11.60 -17.56
CA PHE A 21 -13.69 -12.23 -16.60
C PHE A 21 -13.28 -13.66 -16.99
N SER A 22 -13.86 -14.24 -18.05
CA SER A 22 -13.53 -15.60 -18.53
C SER A 22 -12.88 -15.62 -19.92
N ASN A 23 -13.05 -14.56 -20.71
CA ASN A 23 -12.43 -14.42 -22.01
C ASN A 23 -10.94 -14.08 -21.91
N LYS A 24 -10.21 -14.35 -22.99
CA LYS A 24 -8.86 -13.83 -23.18
C LYS A 24 -8.93 -12.34 -23.57
N PRO A 25 -7.97 -11.51 -23.15
CA PRO A 25 -6.81 -11.83 -22.32
C PRO A 25 -7.13 -11.97 -20.83
N ALA A 26 -6.41 -12.84 -20.14
CA ALA A 26 -6.48 -12.94 -18.69
C ALA A 26 -6.00 -11.63 -18.02
N PRO A 27 -6.46 -11.33 -16.79
CA PRO A 27 -6.00 -10.16 -16.05
C PRO A 27 -4.49 -10.23 -15.79
N THR A 28 -3.85 -9.07 -15.73
CA THR A 28 -2.42 -8.98 -15.43
C THR A 28 -2.18 -9.35 -13.97
N ILE A 29 -1.25 -10.28 -13.72
CA ILE A 29 -0.86 -10.67 -12.36
C ILE A 29 -0.20 -9.49 -11.61
N GLY A 30 -0.41 -9.42 -10.30
CA GLY A 30 0.04 -8.30 -9.45
C GLY A 30 1.48 -7.83 -9.71
N PRO A 31 2.49 -8.72 -9.71
CA PRO A 31 3.90 -8.34 -9.92
C PRO A 31 4.22 -7.72 -11.29
N ARG A 32 3.34 -7.90 -12.28
CA ARG A 32 3.50 -7.37 -13.64
C ARG A 32 2.75 -6.04 -13.83
N LEU A 33 1.99 -5.59 -12.82
CA LEU A 33 1.32 -4.30 -12.90
C LEU A 33 2.36 -3.16 -12.89
N PRO A 34 2.17 -2.11 -13.70
CA PRO A 34 3.03 -0.95 -13.66
C PRO A 34 2.87 -0.23 -12.31
N MET A 35 3.99 0.00 -11.64
CA MET A 35 4.01 0.74 -10.38
C MET A 35 4.30 2.22 -10.63
N PRO A 36 3.67 3.14 -9.88
CA PRO A 36 4.01 4.56 -9.92
C PRO A 36 5.49 4.78 -9.60
N ALA A 37 6.12 5.76 -10.27
CA ALA A 37 7.53 6.07 -10.05
C ALA A 37 7.85 6.43 -8.59
N SER A 38 6.90 7.06 -7.88
CA SER A 38 7.00 7.39 -6.46
C SER A 38 7.13 6.15 -5.55
N TYR A 39 6.47 5.04 -5.90
CA TYR A 39 6.57 3.79 -5.15
C TYR A 39 7.96 3.18 -5.28
N ASN A 40 8.53 3.18 -6.50
CA ASN A 40 9.88 2.70 -6.75
C ASN A 40 10.94 3.59 -6.07
N ALA A 41 10.69 4.89 -5.93
CA ALA A 41 11.59 5.81 -5.23
C ALA A 41 11.64 5.54 -3.72
N ALA A 42 10.50 5.18 -3.10
CA ALA A 42 10.44 4.82 -1.69
C ALA A 42 11.15 3.50 -1.40
N ASN A 43 10.99 2.50 -2.27
CA ASN A 43 11.60 1.17 -2.09
C ASN A 43 13.13 1.17 -2.29
N LYS A 44 13.66 2.16 -3.03
CA LYS A 44 15.13 2.35 -3.19
C LYS A 44 15.80 2.98 -1.96
N GLN A 45 15.06 3.48 -0.98
CA GLN A 45 15.65 4.08 0.24
C GLN A 45 16.05 3.05 1.31
N GLU A 46 15.76 1.75 1.11
CA GLU A 46 16.09 0.70 2.08
C GLU A 46 17.52 0.13 1.96
N GLU A 47 18.28 0.52 0.93
CA GLU A 47 19.75 0.31 0.87
C GLU A 47 20.50 1.40 1.67
N LYS A 48 19.92 1.89 2.77
CA LYS A 48 20.72 2.58 3.79
C LYS A 48 21.20 1.52 4.75
N PRO A 49 22.53 1.30 4.90
CA PRO A 49 23.01 0.39 5.92
C PRO A 49 22.38 0.81 7.25
N SER A 50 21.72 -0.14 7.90
CA SER A 50 21.21 -0.01 9.26
C SER A 50 22.36 0.53 10.12
N LEU A 51 22.33 1.85 10.37
CA LEU A 51 23.22 2.49 11.31
C LEU A 51 22.69 2.06 12.68
N LYS A 52 23.03 0.83 13.09
CA LYS A 52 22.84 0.35 14.46
C LYS A 52 23.32 1.49 15.34
N ARG A 53 22.39 2.14 16.04
CA ARG A 53 22.66 3.28 16.92
C ARG A 53 23.79 2.89 17.85
N LYS A 54 25.00 3.36 17.56
CA LYS A 54 26.07 3.40 18.55
C LYS A 54 25.58 4.45 19.54
N ILE A 55 25.11 4.00 20.71
CA ILE A 55 24.93 4.89 21.85
C ILE A 55 26.34 5.37 22.16
N LEU A 56 26.65 6.58 21.70
CA LEU A 56 27.79 7.31 22.20
C LEU A 56 27.35 7.77 23.58
N ASP A 57 27.80 7.04 24.61
CA ASP A 57 27.70 7.50 25.98
C ASP A 57 28.22 8.94 26.06
N SER A 58 27.54 9.73 26.90
CA SER A 58 27.88 11.12 27.26
C SER A 58 27.41 12.20 26.28
N ILE A 59 26.11 12.47 26.33
CA ILE A 59 25.62 13.85 26.21
C ILE A 59 24.90 14.13 27.52
N ASP A 60 25.61 14.76 28.45
CA ASP A 60 25.03 15.37 29.63
C ASP A 60 23.88 16.30 29.21
N GLY A 61 22.70 16.09 29.80
CA GLY A 61 21.61 17.07 29.77
C GLY A 61 20.42 16.69 28.89
N GLY A 62 19.41 16.11 29.53
CA GLY A 62 18.02 16.39 29.17
C GLY A 62 17.14 15.21 28.74
N THR A 63 16.94 14.22 29.61
CA THR A 63 15.74 13.38 29.55
C THR A 63 14.93 13.55 30.81
N VAL A 64 14.13 14.62 30.86
CA VAL A 64 12.99 14.67 31.78
C VAL A 64 11.79 14.09 31.01
N PRO A 65 11.37 12.84 31.25
CA PRO A 65 10.14 12.36 30.66
C PRO A 65 8.97 13.12 31.28
N LYS A 66 8.28 13.95 30.48
CA LYS A 66 6.99 14.51 30.88
C LYS A 66 6.02 13.33 31.04
N ARG A 67 5.62 13.04 32.29
CA ARG A 67 4.57 12.05 32.57
C ARG A 67 3.24 12.57 32.02
N LEU A 68 2.49 11.69 31.35
CA LEU A 68 1.10 11.91 31.02
C LEU A 68 0.27 11.68 32.29
N GLN A 69 -0.53 12.66 32.70
CA GLN A 69 -1.53 12.51 33.76
C GLN A 69 -2.89 12.20 33.11
N PHE A 70 -3.65 11.29 33.71
CA PHE A 70 -5.07 11.08 33.44
C PHE A 70 -5.91 11.91 34.40
#